data_AF-F0ZFA6-F1
#
_entry.id   AF-F0ZFA6-F1
#
_cell.length_a   1.000
_cell.length_b   1.000
_cell.length_c   1.000
_cell.angle_alpha   90.00
_cell.angle_beta   90.00
_cell.angle_gamma   90.00
#
_symmetry.space_group_name_H-M   'P 1'
#
loop_
_entity.id
_entity.type
_entity.pdbx_description
1 polymer ?
#
loop_
_entity_poly.entity_id
_entity_poly.type
_entity_poly.pdbx_seq_one_letter_code
_entity_poly.pdbx_strand_id
1 'polypeptide(L)'
;MIKNIELGDLTDKNIGQLALLNNTTLPVNYEEKFYQKLLTNGFITKLAFFNDVMVGAVSCRIDPPKEEYVEDLCNKEKYEKISLHVQIGSDAIEFYKKFNFKEEGLIKNYYRNIEPTDCYLMSKPVQISA
;
A
#
# COMPACT_ATOMS: atom_id res chain seq x y z
N MET A 1 16.87 25.71 -0.71
CA MET A 1 15.49 25.55 -0.23
C MET A 1 15.40 24.14 0.35
N ILE A 2 15.20 23.99 1.66
CA ILE A 2 15.08 22.67 2.30
C ILE A 2 13.72 22.11 1.87
N LYS A 3 13.73 20.93 1.25
CA LYS A 3 12.51 20.21 0.88
C LYS A 3 12.04 19.46 2.11
N ASN A 4 10.85 19.76 2.61
CA ASN A 4 10.28 19.07 3.76
C ASN A 4 9.44 17.88 3.28
N ILE A 5 9.75 16.67 3.77
CA ILE A 5 8.99 15.45 3.50
C ILE A 5 8.52 14.91 4.84
N GLU A 6 7.20 14.78 4.98
CA GLU A 6 6.56 14.34 6.22
C GLU A 6 5.54 13.22 5.97
N LEU A 7 5.33 12.39 6.98
CA LEU A 7 4.25 11.41 6.99
C LEU A 7 3.15 11.89 7.93
N GLY A 8 1.90 11.82 7.49
CA GLY A 8 0.73 12.15 8.30
C GLY A 8 -0.27 10.99 8.35
N ASP A 9 -1.19 11.09 9.29
CA ASP A 9 -2.23 10.06 9.50
C ASP A 9 -3.41 10.25 8.55
N LEU A 10 -4.01 9.13 8.15
CA LEU A 10 -5.33 9.13 7.54
C LEU A 10 -6.39 9.39 8.62
N THR A 11 -7.34 10.26 8.30
CA THR A 11 -8.49 10.59 9.14
C THR A 11 -9.75 10.68 8.29
N ASP A 12 -10.91 10.69 8.93
CA ASP A 12 -12.20 10.98 8.29
C ASP A 12 -12.19 12.34 7.55
N LYS A 13 -11.41 13.31 8.03
CA LYS A 13 -11.30 14.66 7.43
C LYS A 13 -10.47 14.71 6.15
N ASN A 14 -9.52 13.80 5.96
CA ASN A 14 -8.60 13.82 4.80
C ASN A 14 -8.75 12.60 3.87
N ILE A 15 -9.68 11.68 4.16
CA ILE A 15 -9.95 10.49 3.34
C ILE A 15 -10.32 10.82 1.88
N GLY A 16 -11.01 11.94 1.66
CA GLY A 16 -11.34 12.40 0.31
C GLY A 16 -10.10 12.79 -0.50
N GLN A 17 -9.03 13.27 0.15
CA GLN A 17 -7.76 13.57 -0.51
C GLN A 17 -7.07 12.27 -0.97
N LEU A 18 -7.09 11.23 -0.12
CA LEU A 18 -6.58 9.91 -0.50
C LEU A 18 -7.37 9.32 -1.69
N ALA A 19 -8.70 9.43 -1.67
CA ALA A 19 -9.53 8.96 -2.77
C ALA A 19 -9.20 9.69 -4.10
N LEU A 20 -9.01 11.01 -4.04
CA LEU A 20 -8.59 11.79 -5.21
C LEU A 20 -7.19 11.39 -5.69
N LEU A 21 -6.23 11.20 -4.78
CA LEU A 21 -4.89 10.73 -5.13
C LEU A 21 -4.94 9.37 -5.82
N ASN A 22 -5.63 8.39 -5.24
CA ASN A 22 -5.73 7.05 -5.83
C ASN A 22 -6.37 7.09 -7.21
N ASN A 23 -7.47 7.84 -7.39
CA ASN A 23 -8.16 7.95 -8.68
C ASN A 23 -7.32 8.65 -9.76
N THR A 24 -6.35 9.48 -9.38
CA THR A 24 -5.46 10.18 -10.33
C THR A 24 -4.16 9.44 -10.61
N THR A 25 -3.74 8.54 -9.71
CA THR A 25 -2.43 7.87 -9.78
C THR A 25 -2.52 6.39 -10.13
N LEU A 26 -3.64 5.72 -9.81
CA LEU A 26 -3.81 4.29 -10.03
C LEU A 26 -4.78 4.02 -11.18
N PRO A 27 -4.53 2.99 -12.00
CA PRO A 27 -5.43 2.59 -13.08
C PRO A 27 -6.66 1.83 -12.57
N VAL A 28 -6.74 1.54 -11.27
CA VAL A 28 -7.85 0.84 -10.61
C VAL A 28 -8.66 1.79 -9.74
N ASN A 29 -9.98 1.69 -9.84
CA ASN A 29 -10.89 2.47 -9.02
C ASN A 29 -11.32 1.67 -7.79
N TYR A 30 -11.13 2.26 -6.61
CA TYR A 30 -11.63 1.70 -5.36
C TYR A 30 -12.99 2.29 -5.01
N GLU A 31 -13.89 1.46 -4.50
CA GLU A 31 -15.22 1.90 -4.04
C GLU A 31 -15.12 2.64 -2.69
N GLU A 32 -16.12 3.46 -2.37
CA GLU A 32 -16.20 4.18 -1.09
C GLU A 32 -16.05 3.24 0.12
N LYS A 33 -16.63 2.04 0.06
CA LYS A 33 -16.52 1.01 1.11
C LYS A 33 -15.08 0.58 1.38
N PHE A 34 -14.19 0.64 0.39
CA PHE A 34 -12.77 0.36 0.60
C PHE A 34 -12.14 1.45 1.49
N TYR A 35 -12.39 2.72 1.17
CA TYR A 35 -11.84 3.84 1.94
C TYR A 35 -12.34 3.85 3.38
N GLN A 36 -13.63 3.57 3.61
CA GLN A 36 -14.18 3.50 4.97
C GLN A 36 -13.49 2.41 5.83
N LYS A 37 -13.07 1.29 5.22
CA LYS A 37 -12.30 0.25 5.93
C LYS A 37 -10.91 0.70 6.34
N LEU A 38 -10.31 1.67 5.64
CA LEU A 38 -8.98 2.19 6.00
C LEU A 38 -8.97 2.93 7.34
N LEU A 39 -10.14 3.38 7.81
CA LEU A 39 -10.34 4.00 9.12
C LEU A 39 -10.65 2.98 10.23
N THR A 40 -10.76 1.69 9.89
CA THR A 40 -11.02 0.61 10.85
C THR A 40 -9.75 -0.13 11.23
N ASN A 41 -9.83 -0.97 12.27
CA ASN A 41 -8.76 -1.88 12.65
C ASN A 41 -8.31 -2.76 11.47
N GLY A 42 -7.06 -3.19 11.48
CA GLY A 42 -6.53 -4.08 10.44
C GLY A 42 -5.88 -3.38 9.24
N PHE A 43 -5.87 -2.04 9.19
CA PHE A 43 -5.11 -1.25 8.21
C PHE A 43 -4.09 -0.31 8.87
N ILE A 44 -2.95 -0.11 8.20
CA ILE A 44 -2.02 1.00 8.46
C ILE A 44 -2.01 1.86 7.21
N THR A 45 -2.43 3.11 7.32
CA THR A 45 -2.36 4.06 6.21
C THR A 45 -1.63 5.32 6.64
N LYS A 46 -0.62 5.71 5.86
CA LYS A 46 0.11 6.98 6.02
C LYS A 46 0.03 7.78 4.73
N LEU A 47 -0.17 9.08 4.87
CA LEU A 47 -0.13 10.06 3.79
C LEU A 47 1.27 10.69 3.75
N ALA A 48 1.78 10.97 2.56
CA ALA A 48 3.07 11.61 2.34
C ALA A 48 2.87 13.05 1.88
N PHE A 49 3.52 13.97 2.59
CA PHE A 49 3.46 15.41 2.35
C PHE A 49 4.80 15.92 1.85
N PHE A 50 4.75 16.80 0.84
CA PHE A 50 5.89 17.55 0.35
C PHE A 50 5.58 19.04 0.46
N ASN A 51 6.30 19.75 1.34
CA ASN A 51 6.02 21.15 1.68
C ASN A 51 4.53 21.40 1.97
N ASP A 52 3.97 20.62 2.90
CA ASP A 52 2.56 20.67 3.35
C ASP A 52 1.49 20.26 2.32
N VAL A 53 1.89 19.89 1.10
CA VAL A 53 0.98 19.36 0.08
C VAL A 53 0.98 17.84 0.13
N MET A 54 -0.20 17.22 0.26
CA MET A 54 -0.33 15.76 0.18
C MET A 54 -0.10 15.30 -1.25
N VAL A 55 0.94 14.48 -1.46
CA VAL A 55 1.40 14.04 -2.79
C VAL A 55 1.54 12.53 -2.92
N GLY A 56 1.30 11.78 -1.84
CA GLY A 56 1.46 10.33 -1.84
C GLY A 56 0.75 9.68 -0.67
N ALA A 57 0.64 8.36 -0.71
CA ALA A 57 0.13 7.57 0.38
C ALA A 57 0.67 6.14 0.30
N VAL A 58 0.66 5.45 1.45
CA VAL A 58 0.86 4.01 1.55
C VAL A 58 -0.23 3.44 2.45
N SER A 59 -0.86 2.36 2.00
CA SER A 59 -1.88 1.65 2.78
C SER A 59 -1.59 0.16 2.79
N CYS A 60 -1.49 -0.40 3.99
CA CYS A 60 -1.13 -1.79 4.25
C CYS A 60 -2.22 -2.45 5.10
N ARG A 61 -2.34 -3.77 4.98
CA ARG A 61 -3.17 -4.59 5.87
C ARG A 61 -2.39 -5.82 6.31
N ILE A 62 -2.81 -6.44 7.41
CA ILE A 62 -2.33 -7.77 7.78
C ILE A 62 -3.09 -8.82 6.96
N ASP A 63 -2.35 -9.83 6.50
CA ASP A 63 -2.88 -10.95 5.74
C ASP A 63 -2.42 -12.27 6.40
N PRO A 64 -3.35 -13.15 6.84
CA PRO A 64 -4.80 -12.98 6.81
C PRO A 64 -5.29 -11.85 7.74
N PRO A 65 -6.44 -11.21 7.45
CA PRO A 65 -6.98 -10.14 8.26
C PRO A 65 -7.29 -10.63 9.68
N LYS A 66 -6.98 -9.79 10.68
CA LYS A 66 -7.25 -9.99 12.10
C LYS A 66 -8.08 -8.82 12.63
N GLU A 67 -8.92 -9.04 13.63
CA GLU A 67 -9.82 -8.01 14.20
C GLU A 67 -9.12 -7.02 15.16
N GLU A 68 -7.80 -7.14 15.32
CA GLU A 68 -6.98 -6.31 16.20
C GLU A 68 -6.31 -5.16 15.42
N TYR A 69 -5.91 -4.08 16.11
CA TYR A 69 -5.16 -3.00 15.48
C TYR A 69 -3.83 -3.54 14.92
N VAL A 70 -3.47 -3.10 13.71
CA VAL A 70 -2.23 -3.58 13.08
C VAL A 70 -1.02 -3.15 13.89
N GLU A 71 -1.03 -1.95 14.47
CA GLU A 71 0.07 -1.46 15.29
C GLU A 71 0.30 -2.37 16.52
N ASP A 72 -0.78 -2.78 17.19
CA ASP A 72 -0.73 -3.72 18.31
C ASP A 72 -0.21 -5.08 17.86
N LEU A 73 -0.72 -5.60 16.73
CA LEU A 73 -0.24 -6.86 16.17
C LEU A 73 1.23 -6.76 15.72
N CYS A 74 1.68 -5.64 15.15
CA CYS A 74 3.08 -5.35 14.80
C CYS A 74 4.02 -5.44 16.00
N ASN A 75 3.54 -5.08 17.18
CA ASN A 75 4.33 -5.17 18.41
C ASN A 75 4.32 -6.57 19.02
N LYS A 76 3.26 -7.35 18.79
CA LYS A 76 3.05 -8.67 19.40
C LYS A 76 3.54 -9.83 18.55
N GLU A 77 3.31 -9.73 17.25
CA GLU A 77 3.48 -10.82 16.30
C GLU A 77 4.74 -10.62 15.45
N LYS A 78 5.35 -11.74 15.05
CA LYS A 78 6.42 -11.73 14.08
C LYS A 78 5.82 -11.91 12.69
N TYR A 79 5.99 -10.91 11.85
CA TYR A 79 5.61 -10.99 10.44
C TYR A 79 6.76 -11.56 9.63
N GLU A 80 6.44 -12.50 8.75
CA GLU A 80 7.47 -13.17 7.96
C GLU A 80 7.87 -12.36 6.72
N LYS A 81 6.90 -11.73 6.06
CA LYS A 81 7.11 -11.02 4.79
C LYS A 81 6.12 -9.88 4.56
N ILE A 82 6.54 -8.94 3.73
CA ILE A 82 5.70 -7.92 3.10
C ILE A 82 5.44 -8.36 1.66
N SER A 83 4.21 -8.27 1.18
CA SER A 83 3.84 -8.62 -0.19
C SER A 83 2.93 -7.58 -0.84
N LEU A 84 2.97 -7.51 -2.16
CA LEU A 84 2.09 -6.67 -2.97
C LEU A 84 1.90 -7.24 -4.39
N HIS A 85 0.89 -6.74 -5.10
CA HIS A 85 0.62 -7.08 -6.49
C HIS A 85 1.07 -5.92 -7.38
N VAL A 86 1.88 -6.21 -8.41
CA VAL A 86 2.32 -5.23 -9.40
C VAL A 86 1.92 -5.69 -10.79
N GLN A 87 1.20 -4.85 -11.54
CA GLN A 87 0.80 -5.15 -12.91
C GLN A 87 2.03 -5.44 -13.78
N ILE A 88 1.94 -6.45 -14.67
CA ILE A 88 3.03 -6.71 -15.63
C ILE A 88 3.29 -5.45 -16.46
N GLY A 89 4.57 -5.14 -16.69
CA GLY A 89 4.98 -4.00 -17.49
C GLY A 89 4.97 -2.65 -16.77
N SER A 90 4.54 -2.61 -15.49
CA SER A 90 4.66 -1.41 -14.66
C SER A 90 6.14 -1.12 -14.33
N ASP A 91 6.51 0.16 -14.39
CA ASP A 91 7.80 0.68 -13.95
C ASP A 91 8.06 0.49 -12.44
N ALA A 92 6.99 0.30 -11.65
CA ALA A 92 7.07 0.02 -10.23
C ALA A 92 7.84 -1.28 -9.92
N ILE A 93 7.89 -2.24 -10.85
CA ILE A 93 8.63 -3.51 -10.67
C ILE A 93 10.10 -3.22 -10.33
N GLU A 94 10.74 -2.33 -11.09
CA GLU A 94 12.15 -1.98 -10.90
C GLU A 94 12.38 -1.13 -9.65
N PHE A 95 11.38 -0.35 -9.24
CA PHE A 95 11.39 0.30 -7.93
C PHE A 95 11.43 -0.74 -6.81
N TYR A 96 10.51 -1.69 -6.78
CA TYR A 96 10.43 -2.68 -5.70
C TYR A 96 11.65 -3.62 -5.67
N LYS A 97 12.22 -3.99 -6.83
CA LYS A 97 13.47 -4.76 -6.89
C LYS A 97 14.63 -4.04 -6.19
N LYS A 98 14.77 -2.71 -6.33
CA LYS A 98 15.79 -1.92 -5.61
C LYS A 98 15.65 -1.98 -4.09
N PHE A 99 14.43 -2.21 -3.59
CA PHE A 99 14.15 -2.40 -2.17
C PHE A 99 14.20 -3.87 -1.71
N ASN A 100 14.74 -4.76 -2.55
CA ASN A 100 14.90 -6.20 -2.33
C ASN A 100 13.61 -7.01 -2.34
N PHE A 101 12.54 -6.52 -2.98
CA PHE A 101 11.41 -7.37 -3.32
C PHE A 101 11.76 -8.30 -4.48
N LYS A 102 11.20 -9.52 -4.44
CA LYS A 102 11.35 -10.54 -5.47
C LYS A 102 9.98 -10.94 -6.02
N GLU A 103 9.94 -11.29 -7.29
CA GLU A 103 8.76 -11.90 -7.92
C GLU A 103 8.59 -13.32 -7.36
N GLU A 104 7.52 -13.57 -6.58
CA GLU A 104 7.18 -14.90 -6.05
C GLU A 104 6.33 -15.71 -7.01
N GLY A 105 5.55 -15.05 -7.88
CA GLY A 105 4.68 -15.73 -8.80
C GLY A 105 3.91 -14.78 -9.73
N LEU A 106 3.34 -15.37 -10.76
CA LEU A 106 2.48 -14.69 -11.71
C LEU A 106 1.01 -15.04 -11.45
N ILE A 107 0.17 -14.02 -11.27
CA ILE A 107 -1.27 -14.18 -11.13
C ILE A 107 -1.95 -13.71 -12.42
N LYS A 108 -2.57 -14.66 -13.12
CA LYS A 108 -3.28 -14.38 -14.37
C LYS A 108 -4.66 -13.78 -14.12
N ASN A 109 -5.08 -12.86 -14.99
CA ASN A 109 -6.41 -12.23 -14.94
C ASN A 109 -6.75 -11.61 -13.57
N TYR A 110 -5.75 -11.03 -12.89
CA TYR A 110 -5.93 -10.42 -11.58
C TYR A 110 -6.79 -9.15 -11.67
N TYR A 111 -6.43 -8.26 -12.59
CA TYR A 111 -7.21 -7.06 -12.86
C TYR A 111 -8.33 -7.36 -13.86
N ARG A 112 -9.53 -6.88 -13.57
CA ARG A 112 -10.72 -7.18 -14.39
C ARG A 112 -10.99 -6.15 -15.50
N ASN A 113 -10.50 -4.92 -15.31
CA ASN A 113 -10.94 -3.76 -16.09
C ASN A 113 -9.79 -2.99 -16.75
N ILE A 114 -8.56 -3.53 -16.72
CA ILE A 114 -7.37 -2.90 -17.31
C ILE A 114 -6.47 -3.95 -17.96
N GLU A 115 -5.72 -3.53 -18.98
CA GLU A 115 -4.75 -4.35 -19.70
C GLU A 115 -3.31 -3.85 -19.46
N PRO A 116 -2.32 -4.75 -19.28
CA PRO A 116 -2.47 -6.20 -19.15
C PRO A 116 -3.18 -6.61 -17.85
N THR A 117 -4.02 -7.65 -17.89
CA THR A 117 -4.79 -8.11 -16.71
C THR A 117 -3.95 -8.84 -15.66
N ASP A 118 -2.77 -9.33 -16.06
CA ASP A 118 -1.87 -10.12 -15.23
C ASP A 118 -1.03 -9.25 -14.27
N CYS A 119 -0.67 -9.81 -13.11
CA CYS A 119 0.22 -9.16 -12.15
C CYS A 119 1.24 -10.12 -11.54
N TYR A 120 2.37 -9.57 -11.09
CA TYR A 120 3.30 -10.29 -10.24
C TYR A 120 2.91 -10.14 -8.77
N LEU A 121 2.89 -11.25 -8.03
CA LEU A 121 3.02 -11.23 -6.59
C LEU A 121 4.49 -10.98 -6.26
N MET A 122 4.80 -9.81 -5.69
CA MET A 122 6.15 -9.48 -5.23
C MET A 122 6.20 -9.52 -3.71
N SER A 123 7.30 -10.02 -3.14
CA SER A 123 7.48 -10.07 -1.68
C SER A 123 8.90 -9.78 -1.23
N LYS A 124 9.03 -9.43 0.05
CA LYS A 124 10.29 -9.27 0.77
C LYS A 124 10.15 -9.79 2.20
N PRO A 125 11.09 -10.59 2.72
CA PRO A 125 11.06 -11.01 4.12
C PRO A 125 11.22 -9.80 5.06
N VAL A 126 10.52 -9.79 6.18
CA VAL A 126 10.73 -8.78 7.22
C VAL A 126 12.05 -9.07 7.89
N GLN A 127 12.98 -8.11 7.82
CA GLN A 127 14.22 -8.20 8.58
C GLN A 127 13.96 -7.66 9.98
N ILE A 128 13.92 -8.55 10.96
CA ILE A 128 13.92 -8.15 12.36
C ILE A 128 15.34 -7.65 12.65
N SER A 129 15.49 -6.34 12.91
CA SER A 129 16.72 -5.85 13.54
C SER A 129 16.78 -6.45 14.94
N ALA A 130 17.75 -7.33 15.17
CA ALA A 130 18.05 -7.90 16.48
C ALA A 130 18.56 -6.80 17.44
#